data_AF-A0AAX4HPT9-F1
#
_entry.id   AF-A0AAX4HPT9-F1
#
_cell.length_a   1.000
_cell.length_b   1.000
_cell.length_c   1.000
_cell.angle_alpha   90.00
_cell.angle_beta   90.00
_cell.angle_gamma   90.00
#
_symmetry.space_group_name_H-M   'P 1'
#
loop_
_entity.id
_entity.type
_entity.pdbx_description
1 polymer ?
#
loop_
_entity_poly.entity_id
_entity_poly.type
_entity_poly.pdbx_seq_one_letter_code
_entity_poly.pdbx_strand_id
1 'polypeptide(L)'
;MKWLLFTLLYICATSWAFAEAANVRWSRLGFVFEAKDELYRNQQQDLLLASTDIAEQLSDIQLSKLPSEARDKIKHKTITLIFEKNASTDAVFYPPGTKAGRGNDEWIITLNPALISTPDYLKIISHEYFHAVHYSINPNEVSWVREGLAQLFEYRLYNGFNFAHTHAGLTKNEFPLEAEFDINDYRPEKYGNTLLYFYYLTSHCDKDDTLFWTLVNSGGSGRDGINRALQLENSSIPLCRDFSSSAEGFSLAKMANSYSGFEQSSLTFIMPSSHRLQIDAQKELSLLANPDKFWSSIQSYQPQRLSLKTAQELIKTAPASFKWWGLEKNYPNRIKALKPQDLMTLSPAWDVGVLATDSL
;
A
#
# COMPACT_ATOMS: atom_id res chain seq x y z
N MET A 1 52.36 -65.67 -1.19
CA MET A 1 52.25 -64.86 0.04
C MET A 1 52.22 -63.40 -0.39
N LYS A 2 51.07 -62.73 -0.18
CA LYS A 2 50.82 -61.27 -0.21
C LYS A 2 51.22 -60.53 -1.49
N TRP A 3 50.25 -59.89 -2.16
CA TRP A 3 50.34 -58.74 -3.10
C TRP A 3 49.33 -58.89 -4.23
N LEU A 4 48.03 -59.05 -3.91
CA LEU A 4 46.97 -59.04 -4.93
C LEU A 4 45.59 -58.91 -4.27
N LEU A 5 45.39 -57.87 -3.46
CA LEU A 5 44.09 -57.53 -2.87
C LEU A 5 44.25 -56.21 -2.11
N PHE A 6 44.21 -55.05 -2.77
CA PHE A 6 43.91 -53.75 -2.14
C PHE A 6 43.81 -52.60 -3.17
N THR A 7 43.22 -52.82 -4.34
CA THR A 7 43.01 -51.73 -5.33
C THR A 7 41.64 -51.79 -5.99
N LEU A 8 40.59 -52.11 -5.22
CA LEU A 8 39.21 -52.20 -5.73
C LEU A 8 38.15 -51.81 -4.69
N LEU A 9 38.49 -50.87 -3.79
CA LEU A 9 37.56 -50.38 -2.75
C LEU A 9 37.79 -48.90 -2.39
N TYR A 10 38.23 -48.11 -3.37
CA TYR A 10 38.36 -46.65 -3.25
C TYR A 10 37.97 -45.96 -4.57
N ILE A 11 36.89 -46.41 -5.20
CA ILE A 11 36.14 -45.53 -6.11
C ILE A 11 35.08 -44.86 -5.24
N CYS A 12 35.43 -43.62 -4.90
CA CYS A 12 34.68 -42.63 -4.16
C CYS A 12 33.16 -42.76 -4.29
N ALA A 13 32.54 -43.17 -3.18
CA ALA A 13 31.34 -42.54 -2.69
C ALA A 13 31.62 -41.04 -2.47
N THR A 14 31.39 -40.18 -3.47
CA THR A 14 31.19 -38.72 -3.33
C THR A 14 30.78 -38.12 -4.68
N SER A 15 29.69 -38.63 -5.26
CA SER A 15 28.90 -37.82 -6.18
C SER A 15 27.43 -38.01 -5.87
N TRP A 16 27.06 -37.70 -4.62
CA TRP A 16 25.77 -37.06 -4.40
C TRP A 16 25.88 -35.67 -5.05
N ALA A 17 25.90 -35.65 -6.37
CA ALA A 17 25.48 -34.45 -7.08
C ALA A 17 24.07 -34.22 -6.57
N PHE A 18 23.92 -33.23 -5.69
CA PHE A 18 22.62 -32.69 -5.36
C PHE A 18 22.01 -32.34 -6.71
N ALA A 19 21.12 -33.20 -7.20
CA ALA A 19 20.26 -32.84 -8.31
C ALA A 19 19.46 -31.67 -7.77
N GLU A 20 19.89 -30.44 -8.10
CA GLU A 20 19.08 -29.26 -7.84
C GLU A 20 17.70 -29.59 -8.39
N ALA A 21 16.70 -29.55 -7.51
CA ALA A 21 15.34 -29.92 -7.86
C ALA A 21 14.97 -29.12 -9.12
N ALA A 22 14.63 -29.83 -10.20
CA ALA A 22 14.26 -29.18 -11.45
C ALA A 22 13.09 -28.22 -11.18
N ASN A 23 13.08 -27.05 -11.81
CA ASN A 23 11.91 -26.18 -11.76
C ASN A 23 10.93 -26.59 -12.86
N VAL A 24 9.63 -26.59 -12.54
CA VAL A 24 8.56 -26.77 -13.52
C VAL A 24 8.20 -25.41 -14.08
N ARG A 25 8.32 -25.24 -15.40
CA ARG A 25 7.94 -24.02 -16.13
C ARG A 25 6.72 -24.27 -17.01
N TRP A 26 5.78 -23.33 -17.03
CA TRP A 26 4.64 -23.32 -17.94
C TRP A 26 4.36 -21.88 -18.41
N SER A 27 3.46 -21.71 -19.38
CA SER A 27 3.16 -20.38 -19.92
C SER A 27 1.67 -20.20 -20.17
N ARG A 28 1.18 -18.98 -19.97
CA ARG A 28 -0.22 -18.61 -20.23
C ARG A 28 -0.31 -17.13 -20.59
N LEU A 29 -1.01 -16.82 -21.68
CA LEU A 29 -1.27 -15.45 -22.18
C LEU A 29 -0.01 -14.55 -22.26
N GLY A 30 1.14 -15.12 -22.63
CA GLY A 30 2.40 -14.36 -22.75
C GLY A 30 3.20 -14.24 -21.46
N PHE A 31 2.70 -14.76 -20.33
CA PHE A 31 3.42 -14.86 -19.06
C PHE A 31 4.02 -16.24 -18.90
N VAL A 32 5.22 -16.30 -18.32
CA VAL A 32 5.87 -17.55 -17.93
C VAL A 32 5.69 -17.73 -16.44
N PHE A 33 5.33 -18.93 -16.01
CA PHE A 33 5.21 -19.30 -14.62
C PHE A 33 6.22 -20.37 -14.29
N GLU A 34 6.75 -20.33 -13.08
CA GLU A 34 7.75 -21.26 -12.61
C GLU A 34 7.54 -21.62 -11.14
N ALA A 35 7.75 -22.88 -10.79
CA ALA A 35 7.74 -23.34 -9.40
C ALA A 35 8.77 -24.45 -9.20
N LYS A 36 9.29 -24.60 -7.97
CA LYS A 36 10.08 -25.79 -7.61
C LYS A 36 9.23 -27.04 -7.79
N ASP A 37 9.78 -28.10 -8.38
CA ASP A 37 9.05 -29.33 -8.71
C ASP A 37 8.33 -29.97 -7.51
N GLU A 38 8.91 -29.93 -6.31
CA GLU A 38 8.24 -30.39 -5.10
C GLU A 38 6.98 -29.54 -4.76
N LEU A 39 7.11 -28.22 -4.77
CA LEU A 39 6.01 -27.30 -4.54
C LEU A 39 4.92 -27.51 -5.60
N TYR A 40 5.32 -27.60 -6.87
CA TYR A 40 4.41 -27.82 -7.98
C TYR A 40 3.63 -29.13 -7.82
N ARG A 41 4.29 -30.26 -7.53
CA ARG A 41 3.58 -31.52 -7.32
C ARG A 41 2.58 -31.47 -6.17
N ASN A 42 2.93 -30.78 -5.09
CA ASN A 42 2.09 -30.73 -3.89
C ASN A 42 0.90 -29.76 -4.04
N GLN A 43 1.01 -28.74 -4.90
CA GLN A 43 0.02 -27.67 -5.05
C GLN A 43 -0.38 -27.45 -6.52
N GLN A 44 -0.26 -28.47 -7.37
CA GLN A 44 -0.38 -28.32 -8.82
C GLN A 44 -1.68 -27.64 -9.23
N GLN A 45 -2.80 -28.10 -8.68
CA GLN A 45 -4.12 -27.57 -9.03
C GLN A 45 -4.24 -26.09 -8.64
N ASP A 46 -3.84 -25.73 -7.42
CA ASP A 46 -3.92 -24.36 -6.91
C ASP A 46 -3.01 -23.42 -7.71
N LEU A 47 -1.79 -23.84 -8.04
CA LEU A 47 -0.87 -23.04 -8.86
C LEU A 47 -1.37 -22.85 -10.29
N LEU A 48 -1.97 -23.88 -10.90
CA LEU A 48 -2.55 -23.78 -12.24
C LEU A 48 -3.76 -22.85 -12.27
N LEU A 49 -4.65 -22.93 -11.26
CA LEU A 49 -5.77 -22.00 -11.10
C LEU A 49 -5.28 -20.58 -10.85
N ALA A 50 -4.36 -20.38 -9.92
CA ALA A 50 -3.79 -19.05 -9.65
C ALA A 50 -3.11 -18.47 -10.89
N SER A 51 -2.30 -19.25 -11.62
CA SER A 51 -1.66 -18.79 -12.85
C SER A 51 -2.65 -18.42 -13.95
N THR A 52 -3.84 -19.03 -13.92
CA THR A 52 -4.96 -18.69 -14.80
C THR A 52 -5.49 -17.30 -14.49
N ASP A 53 -5.89 -17.09 -13.24
CA ASP A 53 -6.46 -15.82 -12.78
C ASP A 53 -5.45 -14.68 -12.95
N ILE A 54 -4.18 -14.92 -12.61
CA ILE A 54 -3.09 -13.95 -12.76
C ILE A 54 -2.91 -13.58 -14.24
N ALA A 55 -2.77 -14.56 -15.13
CA ALA A 55 -2.54 -14.29 -16.54
C ALA A 55 -3.70 -13.52 -17.18
N GLU A 56 -4.94 -13.84 -16.80
CA GLU A 56 -6.14 -13.15 -17.28
C GLU A 56 -6.20 -11.70 -16.76
N GLN A 57 -5.95 -11.48 -15.46
CA GLN A 57 -5.91 -10.15 -14.87
C GLN A 57 -4.82 -9.26 -15.49
N LEU A 58 -3.59 -9.78 -15.62
CA LEU A 58 -2.48 -9.01 -16.18
C LEU A 58 -2.66 -8.76 -17.68
N SER A 59 -3.25 -9.71 -18.41
CA SER A 59 -3.62 -9.50 -19.81
C SER A 59 -4.70 -8.42 -19.97
N ASP A 60 -5.73 -8.39 -19.10
CA ASP A 60 -6.72 -7.31 -19.12
C ASP A 60 -6.06 -5.96 -18.84
N ILE A 61 -5.23 -5.87 -17.81
CA ILE A 61 -4.47 -4.65 -17.50
C ILE A 61 -3.69 -4.17 -18.74
N GLN A 62 -2.91 -5.08 -19.36
CA GLN A 62 -2.09 -4.75 -20.53
C GLN A 62 -2.92 -4.25 -21.71
N LEU A 63 -4.10 -4.82 -21.95
CA LEU A 63 -4.94 -4.53 -23.11
C LEU A 63 -5.91 -3.35 -22.90
N SER A 64 -6.42 -3.16 -21.69
CA SER A 64 -7.52 -2.22 -21.41
C SER A 64 -7.14 -1.07 -20.48
N LYS A 65 -6.11 -1.22 -19.64
CA LYS A 65 -5.75 -0.23 -18.60
C LYS A 65 -4.46 0.53 -18.89
N LEU A 66 -3.53 -0.06 -19.64
CA LEU A 66 -2.30 0.62 -20.03
C LEU A 66 -2.53 1.52 -21.26
N PRO A 67 -2.00 2.78 -21.25
CA PRO A 67 -1.93 3.59 -22.46
C PRO A 67 -1.07 2.90 -23.51
N SER A 68 -1.29 3.22 -24.78
CA SER A 68 -0.60 2.58 -25.91
C SER A 68 0.92 2.63 -25.78
N GLU A 69 1.46 3.75 -25.31
CA GLU A 69 2.89 3.96 -25.10
C GLU A 69 3.49 2.96 -24.09
N ALA A 70 2.85 2.81 -22.92
CA ALA A 70 3.27 1.86 -21.89
C ALA A 70 3.13 0.41 -22.40
N ARG A 71 2.03 0.12 -23.09
CA ARG A 71 1.77 -1.20 -23.69
C ARG A 71 2.84 -1.58 -24.71
N ASP A 72 3.27 -0.65 -25.55
CA ASP A 72 4.29 -0.90 -26.56
C ASP A 72 5.66 -1.18 -25.96
N LYS A 73 5.97 -0.61 -24.78
CA LYS A 73 7.22 -0.88 -24.04
C LYS A 73 7.24 -2.26 -23.39
N ILE A 74 6.09 -2.76 -22.94
CA ILE A 74 5.99 -4.03 -22.20
C ILE A 74 5.60 -5.24 -23.06
N LYS A 75 4.91 -5.05 -24.21
CA LYS A 75 4.32 -6.15 -25.00
C LYS A 75 5.30 -7.22 -25.52
N HIS A 76 6.58 -6.89 -25.61
CA HIS A 76 7.63 -7.81 -26.07
C HIS A 76 8.52 -8.32 -24.93
N LYS A 77 8.20 -7.96 -23.68
CA LYS A 77 8.94 -8.41 -22.50
C LYS A 77 8.32 -9.70 -22.01
N THR A 78 9.16 -10.71 -21.77
CA THR A 78 8.74 -11.93 -21.09
C THR A 78 8.85 -11.71 -19.59
N ILE A 79 7.71 -11.66 -18.92
CA ILE A 79 7.63 -11.59 -17.45
C ILE A 79 7.46 -13.01 -16.93
N THR A 80 8.40 -13.43 -16.07
CA THR A 80 8.38 -14.72 -15.40
C THR A 80 7.91 -14.55 -13.96
N LEU A 81 6.81 -15.21 -13.61
CA LEU A 81 6.29 -15.27 -12.25
C LEU A 81 6.77 -16.56 -11.58
N ILE A 82 7.58 -16.42 -10.54
CA ILE A 82 8.21 -17.55 -9.84
C ILE A 82 7.53 -17.76 -8.49
N PHE A 83 6.83 -18.87 -8.34
CA PHE A 83 6.30 -19.33 -7.07
C PHE A 83 7.43 -19.92 -6.23
N GLU A 84 7.94 -19.13 -5.30
CA GLU A 84 9.00 -19.52 -4.39
C GLU A 84 8.65 -19.11 -2.97
N LYS A 85 8.85 -20.02 -2.03
CA LYS A 85 8.72 -19.72 -0.61
C LYS A 85 9.85 -18.79 -0.19
N ASN A 86 9.60 -17.48 -0.27
CA ASN A 86 10.43 -16.47 0.36
C ASN A 86 9.90 -16.20 1.77
N ALA A 87 10.80 -16.08 2.75
CA ALA A 87 10.43 -15.83 4.15
C ALA A 87 10.15 -14.36 4.46
N SER A 88 10.52 -13.42 3.57
CA SER A 88 10.58 -11.99 3.90
C SER A 88 9.51 -11.12 3.24
N THR A 89 8.90 -11.56 2.14
CA THR A 89 7.97 -10.74 1.34
C THR A 89 6.94 -11.61 0.62
N ASP A 90 5.75 -11.06 0.39
CA ASP A 90 4.68 -11.75 -0.33
C ASP A 90 4.90 -11.78 -1.84
N ALA A 91 5.35 -10.67 -2.43
CA ALA A 91 5.73 -10.59 -3.83
C ALA A 91 6.83 -9.53 -4.03
N VAL A 92 7.64 -9.68 -5.08
CA VAL A 92 8.71 -8.74 -5.44
C VAL A 92 9.00 -8.80 -6.93
N PHE A 93 9.04 -7.65 -7.58
CA PHE A 93 9.59 -7.46 -8.92
C PHE A 93 11.11 -7.26 -8.88
N TYR A 94 11.83 -8.03 -9.71
CA TYR A 94 13.25 -7.88 -9.97
C TYR A 94 13.47 -7.42 -11.41
N PRO A 95 14.08 -6.24 -11.62
CA PRO A 95 14.40 -5.79 -12.96
C PRO A 95 15.50 -6.65 -13.60
N PRO A 96 15.55 -6.69 -14.95
CA PRO A 96 16.58 -7.42 -15.69
C PRO A 96 17.99 -6.96 -15.32
N GLY A 97 18.95 -7.88 -15.30
CA GLY A 97 20.36 -7.60 -14.96
C GLY A 97 20.67 -7.49 -13.46
N THR A 98 19.69 -7.64 -12.59
CA THR A 98 19.94 -7.80 -11.14
C THR A 98 20.39 -9.22 -10.84
N LYS A 99 21.12 -9.46 -9.74
CA LYS A 99 21.53 -10.83 -9.34
C LYS A 99 20.34 -11.78 -9.10
N ALA A 100 19.18 -11.23 -8.78
CA ALA A 100 17.94 -11.97 -8.61
C ALA A 100 17.21 -12.23 -9.94
N GLY A 101 17.36 -11.34 -10.93
CA GLY A 101 17.07 -11.62 -12.34
C GLY A 101 18.06 -12.65 -12.85
N ARG A 102 17.60 -13.86 -13.20
CA ARG A 102 18.47 -15.01 -13.57
C ARG A 102 19.12 -14.85 -14.95
N GLY A 103 19.71 -13.69 -15.22
CA GLY A 103 20.29 -13.29 -16.49
C GLY A 103 20.04 -11.80 -16.80
N ASN A 104 20.59 -11.35 -17.92
CA ASN A 104 20.54 -9.94 -18.32
C ASN A 104 19.18 -9.49 -18.87
N ASP A 105 18.28 -10.43 -19.22
CA ASP A 105 17.07 -10.11 -19.99
C ASP A 105 15.75 -10.59 -19.36
N GLU A 106 15.78 -11.30 -18.22
CA GLU A 106 14.56 -11.81 -17.57
C GLU A 106 13.96 -10.79 -16.61
N TRP A 107 12.65 -10.55 -16.77
CA TRP A 107 11.84 -9.74 -15.87
C TRP A 107 11.12 -10.68 -14.92
N ILE A 108 11.45 -10.61 -13.63
CA ILE A 108 11.01 -11.63 -12.68
C ILE A 108 10.09 -11.01 -11.64
N ILE A 109 8.96 -11.67 -11.37
CA ILE A 109 8.15 -11.42 -10.19
C ILE A 109 8.19 -12.68 -9.33
N THR A 110 8.79 -12.61 -8.14
CA THR A 110 8.71 -13.73 -7.19
C THR A 110 7.44 -13.62 -6.37
N LEU A 111 6.75 -14.73 -6.15
CA LEU A 111 5.50 -14.83 -5.41
C LEU A 111 5.66 -15.87 -4.30
N ASN A 112 5.32 -15.49 -3.07
CA ASN A 112 5.12 -16.43 -1.99
C ASN A 112 3.84 -17.24 -2.30
N PRO A 113 3.88 -18.58 -2.40
CA PRO A 113 2.70 -19.39 -2.74
C PRO A 113 1.53 -19.20 -1.78
N ALA A 114 1.80 -18.89 -0.51
CA ALA A 114 0.76 -18.61 0.49
C ALA A 114 -0.10 -17.38 0.14
N LEU A 115 0.44 -16.46 -0.67
CA LEU A 115 -0.25 -15.25 -1.12
C LEU A 115 -1.53 -15.58 -1.89
N ILE A 116 -1.56 -16.65 -2.67
CA ILE A 116 -2.72 -17.08 -3.50
C ILE A 116 -3.97 -17.30 -2.64
N SER A 117 -3.81 -17.68 -1.37
CA SER A 117 -4.92 -17.91 -0.45
C SER A 117 -5.49 -16.62 0.17
N THR A 118 -4.91 -15.46 -0.14
CA THR A 118 -5.36 -14.17 0.40
C THR A 118 -6.34 -13.50 -0.58
N PRO A 119 -7.37 -12.78 -0.09
CA PRO A 119 -8.29 -12.05 -0.96
C PRO A 119 -7.62 -10.97 -1.83
N ASP A 120 -6.47 -10.43 -1.37
CA ASP A 120 -5.78 -9.30 -1.99
C ASP A 120 -4.64 -9.73 -2.94
N TYR A 121 -4.50 -11.02 -3.24
CA TYR A 121 -3.35 -11.54 -3.99
C TYR A 121 -3.20 -10.91 -5.38
N LEU A 122 -4.30 -10.72 -6.12
CA LEU A 122 -4.28 -10.08 -7.44
C LEU A 122 -3.88 -8.59 -7.36
N LYS A 123 -4.22 -7.93 -6.25
CA LYS A 123 -3.84 -6.54 -6.01
C LYS A 123 -2.33 -6.43 -5.83
N ILE A 124 -1.74 -7.28 -4.98
CA ILE A 124 -0.29 -7.35 -4.76
C ILE A 124 0.45 -7.72 -6.06
N ILE A 125 -0.07 -8.67 -6.84
CA ILE A 125 0.55 -9.03 -8.12
C ILE A 125 0.46 -7.88 -9.14
N SER A 126 -0.63 -7.12 -9.15
CA SER A 126 -0.77 -5.95 -10.01
C SER A 126 0.17 -4.81 -9.61
N HIS A 127 0.48 -4.67 -8.32
CA HIS A 127 1.52 -3.75 -7.81
C HIS A 127 2.89 -4.13 -8.36
N GLU A 128 3.30 -5.39 -8.25
CA GLU A 128 4.59 -5.85 -8.80
C GLU A 128 4.63 -5.79 -10.33
N TYR A 129 3.52 -6.08 -11.01
CA TYR A 129 3.42 -5.91 -12.46
C TYR A 129 3.55 -4.44 -12.86
N PHE A 130 2.99 -3.51 -12.08
CA PHE A 130 3.18 -2.10 -12.34
C PHE A 130 4.65 -1.69 -12.20
N HIS A 131 5.41 -2.25 -11.25
CA HIS A 131 6.86 -2.01 -11.20
C HIS A 131 7.56 -2.42 -12.51
N ALA A 132 7.16 -3.53 -13.12
CA ALA A 132 7.65 -3.92 -14.45
C ALA A 132 7.24 -2.90 -15.54
N VAL A 133 5.98 -2.47 -15.58
CA VAL A 133 5.53 -1.46 -16.54
C VAL A 133 6.31 -0.15 -16.35
N HIS A 134 6.41 0.35 -15.13
CA HIS A 134 7.07 1.60 -14.79
C HIS A 134 8.56 1.54 -15.10
N TYR A 135 9.26 0.45 -14.75
CA TYR A 135 10.68 0.28 -15.09
C TYR A 135 10.93 0.26 -16.60
N SER A 136 9.98 -0.23 -17.42
CA SER A 136 10.09 -0.21 -18.88
C SER A 136 10.01 1.20 -19.50
N ILE A 137 9.49 2.17 -18.74
CA ILE A 137 9.29 3.56 -19.16
C ILE A 137 10.35 4.45 -18.51
N ASN A 138 10.53 4.34 -17.19
CA ASN A 138 11.42 5.14 -16.37
C ASN A 138 12.25 4.27 -15.40
N PRO A 139 13.34 3.62 -15.87
CA PRO A 139 14.13 2.71 -15.04
C PRO A 139 14.92 3.40 -13.91
N ASN A 140 15.09 4.72 -13.99
CA ASN A 140 15.89 5.51 -13.04
C ASN A 140 15.04 6.21 -11.98
N GLU A 141 13.76 5.87 -11.86
CA GLU A 141 12.88 6.47 -10.87
C GLU A 141 13.29 6.07 -9.44
N VAL A 142 13.20 7.04 -8.51
CA VAL A 142 13.55 6.84 -7.10
C VAL A 142 12.49 6.01 -6.39
N SER A 143 12.89 5.28 -5.34
CA SER A 143 12.06 4.23 -4.77
C SER A 143 10.71 4.73 -4.25
N TRP A 144 10.67 5.91 -3.62
CA TRP A 144 9.44 6.44 -3.02
C TRP A 144 8.39 6.82 -4.06
N VAL A 145 8.82 7.28 -5.25
CA VAL A 145 7.93 7.53 -6.38
C VAL A 145 7.44 6.20 -6.95
N ARG A 146 8.33 5.22 -7.15
CA ARG A 146 7.96 3.89 -7.66
C ARG A 146 6.90 3.22 -6.79
N GLU A 147 7.13 3.14 -5.48
CA GLU A 147 6.19 2.52 -4.55
C GLU A 147 4.89 3.30 -4.43
N GLY A 148 4.96 4.64 -4.33
CA GLY A 148 3.78 5.48 -4.26
C GLY A 148 2.87 5.37 -5.48
N LEU A 149 3.44 5.36 -6.69
CA LEU A 149 2.69 5.16 -7.93
C LEU A 149 2.16 3.73 -8.08
N ALA A 150 2.91 2.72 -7.64
CA ALA A 150 2.45 1.33 -7.64
C ALA A 150 1.22 1.13 -6.74
N GLN A 151 1.22 1.71 -5.54
CA GLN A 151 0.05 1.66 -4.66
C GLN A 151 -1.13 2.49 -5.21
N LEU A 152 -0.86 3.62 -5.85
CA LEU A 152 -1.92 4.37 -6.52
C LEU A 152 -2.51 3.58 -7.68
N PHE A 153 -1.70 2.81 -8.41
CA PHE A 153 -2.16 1.91 -9.45
C PHE A 153 -3.10 0.83 -8.90
N GLU A 154 -2.77 0.23 -7.76
CA GLU A 154 -3.68 -0.69 -7.06
C GLU A 154 -5.04 -0.01 -6.79
N TYR A 155 -5.02 1.21 -6.25
CA TYR A 155 -6.25 1.96 -5.97
C TYR A 155 -7.06 2.20 -7.25
N ARG A 156 -6.43 2.57 -8.36
CA ARG A 156 -7.12 2.81 -9.64
C ARG A 156 -7.74 1.54 -10.23
N LEU A 157 -7.14 0.37 -10.01
CA LEU A 157 -7.66 -0.91 -10.49
C LEU A 157 -8.78 -1.47 -9.61
N TYR A 158 -8.62 -1.39 -8.29
CA TYR A 158 -9.47 -2.11 -7.33
C TYR A 158 -10.36 -1.20 -6.50
N ASN A 159 -10.24 0.13 -6.64
CA ASN A 159 -10.95 1.15 -5.87
C ASN A 159 -10.84 0.93 -4.34
N GLY A 160 -9.66 0.48 -3.88
CA GLY A 160 -9.44 0.09 -2.50
C GLY A 160 -8.03 0.40 -2.00
N PHE A 161 -7.94 1.09 -0.87
CA PHE A 161 -6.66 1.34 -0.21
C PHE A 161 -6.21 0.13 0.62
N ASN A 162 -4.89 -0.06 0.75
CA ASN A 162 -4.39 -0.92 1.82
C ASN A 162 -4.58 -0.17 3.16
N PHE A 163 -5.51 -0.67 3.98
CA PHE A 163 -5.88 -0.03 5.24
C PHE A 163 -4.69 0.16 6.18
N ALA A 164 -3.86 -0.88 6.35
CA ALA A 164 -2.73 -0.83 7.27
C ALA A 164 -1.72 0.25 6.84
N HIS A 165 -1.46 0.37 5.55
CA HIS A 165 -0.60 1.42 5.00
C HIS A 165 -1.22 2.80 5.21
N THR A 166 -2.46 3.05 4.77
CA THR A 166 -3.07 4.39 4.88
C THR A 166 -3.26 4.83 6.32
N HIS A 167 -3.67 3.93 7.21
CA HIS A 167 -3.77 4.22 8.63
C HIS A 167 -2.41 4.60 9.23
N ALA A 168 -1.37 3.80 8.97
CA ALA A 168 -0.02 4.11 9.44
C ALA A 168 0.49 5.44 8.87
N GLY A 169 0.26 5.69 7.58
CA GLY A 169 0.63 6.93 6.91
C GLY A 169 -0.04 8.16 7.50
N LEU A 170 -1.30 8.08 7.93
CA LEU A 170 -2.03 9.21 8.54
C LEU A 170 -1.71 9.46 10.02
N THR A 171 -1.41 8.40 10.75
CA THR A 171 -1.25 8.44 12.20
C THR A 171 0.20 8.57 12.64
N LYS A 172 1.15 8.15 11.79
CA LYS A 172 2.59 8.27 12.06
C LYS A 172 3.22 9.27 11.11
N ASN A 173 3.91 10.26 11.68
CA ASN A 173 4.65 11.29 10.94
C ASN A 173 6.17 11.12 11.07
N GLU A 174 6.63 9.88 11.31
CA GLU A 174 8.03 9.57 11.59
C GLU A 174 8.94 9.65 10.35
N PHE A 175 8.36 9.52 9.15
CA PHE A 175 9.11 9.47 7.90
C PHE A 175 8.80 10.66 6.98
N PRO A 176 9.82 11.24 6.33
CA PRO A 176 9.61 12.22 5.28
C PRO A 176 8.89 11.57 4.08
N LEU A 177 8.25 12.39 3.24
CA LEU A 177 7.60 11.92 2.01
C LEU A 177 8.58 11.17 1.09
N GLU A 178 9.84 11.61 1.04
CA GLU A 178 10.88 11.10 0.16
C GLU A 178 11.74 10.00 0.82
N ALA A 179 11.18 9.26 1.78
CA ALA A 179 11.91 8.19 2.44
C ALA A 179 12.22 7.05 1.46
N GLU A 180 13.48 6.61 1.43
CA GLU A 180 13.91 5.45 0.64
C GLU A 180 13.25 4.15 1.15
N PHE A 181 13.00 3.25 0.20
CA PHE A 181 12.41 1.94 0.46
C PHE A 181 13.49 0.86 0.35
N ASP A 182 13.60 0.07 1.42
CA ASP A 182 14.42 -1.13 1.47
C ASP A 182 13.49 -2.31 1.68
N ILE A 183 13.61 -3.30 0.80
CA ILE A 183 12.84 -4.55 0.86
C ILE A 183 13.01 -5.29 2.20
N ASN A 184 14.12 -5.07 2.90
CA ASN A 184 14.41 -5.68 4.20
C ASN A 184 13.93 -4.84 5.39
N ASP A 185 13.47 -3.60 5.17
CA ASP A 185 12.95 -2.67 6.19
C ASP A 185 11.51 -2.27 5.83
N TYR A 186 10.61 -3.25 5.89
CA TYR A 186 9.19 -3.01 5.65
C TYR A 186 8.59 -2.10 6.72
N ARG A 187 8.13 -0.91 6.28
CA ARG A 187 7.56 0.14 7.12
C ARG A 187 6.22 0.61 6.54
N PRO A 188 5.06 0.16 7.06
CA PRO A 188 3.77 0.46 6.46
C PRO A 188 3.48 1.96 6.39
N GLU A 189 4.04 2.77 7.29
CA GLU A 189 3.94 4.23 7.25
C GLU A 189 4.64 4.87 6.05
N LYS A 190 5.76 4.33 5.54
CA LYS A 190 6.42 4.85 4.33
C LYS A 190 5.49 4.68 3.12
N TYR A 191 4.98 3.47 2.92
CA TYR A 191 3.99 3.12 1.89
C TYR A 191 2.73 3.97 2.02
N GLY A 192 2.19 4.10 3.24
CA GLY A 192 1.02 4.93 3.50
C GLY A 192 1.22 6.39 3.08
N ASN A 193 2.35 6.98 3.47
CA ASN A 193 2.62 8.40 3.23
C ASN A 193 2.78 8.70 1.73
N THR A 194 3.50 7.85 0.98
CA THR A 194 3.70 8.03 -0.46
C THR A 194 2.40 7.80 -1.24
N LEU A 195 1.66 6.74 -0.95
CA LEU A 195 0.34 6.48 -1.52
C LEU A 195 -0.61 7.67 -1.34
N LEU A 196 -0.72 8.18 -0.12
CA LEU A 196 -1.61 9.30 0.19
C LEU A 196 -1.18 10.58 -0.54
N TYR A 197 0.12 10.81 -0.72
CA TYR A 197 0.61 11.95 -1.49
C TYR A 197 0.24 11.83 -2.97
N PHE A 198 0.49 10.70 -3.63
CA PHE A 198 0.14 10.55 -5.05
C PHE A 198 -1.37 10.53 -5.28
N TYR A 199 -2.14 9.95 -4.35
CA TYR A 199 -3.59 10.05 -4.38
C TYR A 199 -4.06 11.50 -4.23
N TYR A 200 -3.50 12.25 -3.27
CA TYR A 200 -3.79 13.68 -3.11
C TYR A 200 -3.46 14.45 -4.39
N LEU A 201 -2.26 14.25 -4.93
CA LEU A 201 -1.76 14.92 -6.12
C LEU A 201 -2.70 14.69 -7.31
N THR A 202 -3.06 13.44 -7.59
CA THR A 202 -4.00 13.13 -8.69
C THR A 202 -5.41 13.61 -8.40
N SER A 203 -5.90 13.55 -7.17
CA SER A 203 -7.25 14.02 -6.85
C SER A 203 -7.43 15.54 -6.99
N HIS A 204 -6.35 16.32 -6.90
CA HIS A 204 -6.41 17.80 -6.94
C HIS A 204 -5.83 18.40 -8.21
N CYS A 205 -4.88 17.72 -8.84
CA CYS A 205 -4.14 18.25 -9.99
C CYS A 205 -4.48 17.54 -11.30
N ASP A 206 -5.13 16.39 -11.25
CA ASP A 206 -5.52 15.64 -12.45
C ASP A 206 -6.84 16.18 -13.00
N LYS A 207 -6.78 16.85 -14.16
CA LYS A 207 -7.99 17.41 -14.79
C LYS A 207 -8.72 16.37 -15.63
N ASP A 208 -7.96 15.52 -16.32
CA ASP A 208 -8.45 14.66 -17.40
C ASP A 208 -8.09 13.18 -17.17
N ASP A 209 -7.76 12.80 -15.93
CA ASP A 209 -7.30 11.45 -15.57
C ASP A 209 -5.99 11.03 -16.28
N THR A 210 -5.16 12.03 -16.59
CA THR A 210 -3.90 11.91 -17.34
C THR A 210 -2.67 11.97 -16.45
N LEU A 211 -2.74 12.71 -15.34
CA LEU A 211 -1.58 13.03 -14.51
C LEU A 211 -0.86 11.77 -14.00
N PHE A 212 -1.59 10.71 -13.67
CA PHE A 212 -0.97 9.44 -13.28
C PHE A 212 0.03 8.93 -14.33
N TRP A 213 -0.36 8.89 -15.60
CA TRP A 213 0.53 8.43 -16.67
C TRP A 213 1.56 9.49 -17.07
N THR A 214 1.25 10.77 -16.92
CA THR A 214 2.23 11.86 -17.05
C THR A 214 3.35 11.72 -16.03
N LEU A 215 3.06 11.34 -14.78
CA LEU A 215 4.05 11.08 -13.74
C LEU A 215 4.96 9.91 -14.12
N VAL A 216 4.37 8.78 -14.54
CA VAL A 216 5.10 7.58 -15.00
C VAL A 216 6.03 7.88 -16.18
N ASN A 217 5.61 8.76 -17.09
CA ASN A 217 6.34 9.09 -18.32
C ASN A 217 7.07 10.44 -18.28
N SER A 218 7.25 11.04 -17.11
CA SER A 218 7.77 12.41 -16.98
C SER A 218 9.23 12.59 -17.46
N GLY A 219 9.97 11.49 -17.63
CA GLY A 219 11.36 11.47 -18.06
C GLY A 219 12.34 12.12 -17.06
N GLY A 220 11.89 12.41 -15.85
CA GLY A 220 12.71 12.80 -14.69
C GLY A 220 12.62 11.75 -13.59
N SER A 221 13.19 12.04 -12.42
CA SER A 221 13.02 11.21 -11.23
C SER A 221 12.75 12.08 -9.99
N GLY A 222 12.08 11.51 -8.99
CA GLY A 222 11.76 12.18 -7.74
C GLY A 222 11.02 13.49 -7.96
N ARG A 223 11.50 14.55 -7.30
CA ARG A 223 10.93 15.90 -7.40
C ARG A 223 10.96 16.45 -8.84
N ASP A 224 12.02 16.16 -9.59
CA ASP A 224 12.19 16.68 -10.95
C ASP A 224 11.18 16.05 -11.92
N GLY A 225 10.92 14.75 -11.78
CA GLY A 225 9.87 14.06 -12.53
C GLY A 225 8.49 14.65 -12.23
N ILE A 226 8.18 14.86 -10.95
CA ILE A 226 6.90 15.45 -10.52
C ILE A 226 6.75 16.89 -11.03
N ASN A 227 7.80 17.72 -10.93
CA ASN A 227 7.79 19.09 -11.44
C ASN A 227 7.48 19.13 -12.95
N ARG A 228 8.11 18.23 -13.73
CA ARG A 228 7.83 18.13 -15.17
C ARG A 228 6.41 17.70 -15.44
N ALA A 229 5.90 16.69 -14.72
CA ALA A 229 4.53 16.23 -14.90
C ALA A 229 3.51 17.34 -14.60
N LEU A 230 3.69 18.07 -13.49
CA LEU A 230 2.81 19.18 -13.11
C LEU A 230 2.85 20.36 -14.10
N GLN A 231 4.02 20.65 -14.67
CA GLN A 231 4.14 21.66 -15.73
C GLN A 231 3.40 21.26 -17.00
N LEU A 232 3.41 19.96 -17.35
CA LEU A 232 2.70 19.43 -18.53
C LEU A 232 1.18 19.47 -18.35
N GLU A 233 0.66 19.21 -17.15
CA GLU A 233 -0.78 19.35 -16.84
C GLU A 233 -1.28 20.81 -16.94
N ASN A 234 -0.36 21.78 -16.89
CA ASN A 234 -0.63 23.21 -17.02
C ASN A 234 -1.83 23.65 -16.15
N SER A 235 -1.82 23.22 -14.89
CA SER A 235 -2.88 23.52 -13.93
C SER A 235 -2.82 24.97 -13.46
N SER A 236 -3.97 25.64 -13.41
CA SER A 236 -4.09 26.98 -12.81
C SER A 236 -4.19 26.94 -11.29
N ILE A 237 -4.30 25.74 -10.70
CA ILE A 237 -4.41 25.55 -9.25
C ILE A 237 -3.00 25.76 -8.65
N PRO A 238 -2.82 26.71 -7.71
CA PRO A 238 -1.50 27.03 -7.17
C PRO A 238 -0.73 25.85 -6.57
N LEU A 239 -1.43 24.92 -5.91
CA LEU A 239 -0.81 23.71 -5.33
C LEU A 239 -0.26 22.75 -6.39
N CYS A 240 -0.70 22.87 -7.64
CA CYS A 240 -0.31 22.01 -8.75
C CYS A 240 0.81 22.63 -9.60
N ARG A 241 1.46 23.71 -9.13
CA ARG A 241 2.52 24.39 -9.88
C ARG A 241 3.82 23.58 -9.94
N ASP A 242 4.19 23.00 -8.81
CA ASP A 242 5.46 22.30 -8.60
C ASP A 242 5.36 21.35 -7.40
N PHE A 243 6.37 20.50 -7.24
CA PHE A 243 6.49 19.56 -6.13
C PHE A 243 6.40 20.27 -4.78
N SER A 244 7.08 21.40 -4.59
CA SER A 244 7.10 22.11 -3.31
C SER A 244 5.69 22.54 -2.89
N SER A 245 4.94 23.14 -3.81
CA SER A 245 3.58 23.64 -3.59
C SER A 245 2.61 22.48 -3.33
N SER A 246 2.76 21.37 -4.06
CA SER A 246 1.91 20.18 -3.87
C SER A 246 2.21 19.44 -2.56
N ALA A 247 3.48 19.35 -2.15
CA ALA A 247 3.91 18.71 -0.91
C ALA A 247 3.49 19.51 0.32
N GLU A 248 3.51 20.85 0.23
CA GLU A 248 2.95 21.74 1.25
C GLU A 248 1.43 21.53 1.37
N GLY A 249 0.70 21.56 0.25
CA GLY A 249 -0.73 21.28 0.21
C GLY A 249 -1.09 19.92 0.80
N PHE A 250 -0.33 18.88 0.45
CA PHE A 250 -0.48 17.54 1.02
C PHE A 250 -0.26 17.54 2.53
N SER A 251 0.79 18.20 3.02
CA SER A 251 1.10 18.26 4.45
C SER A 251 0.02 18.98 5.24
N LEU A 252 -0.51 20.09 4.73
CA LEU A 252 -1.67 20.80 5.30
C LEU A 252 -2.91 19.91 5.34
N ALA A 253 -3.21 19.25 4.22
CA ALA A 253 -4.34 18.33 4.14
C ALA A 253 -4.15 17.12 5.08
N LYS A 254 -2.91 16.63 5.25
CA LYS A 254 -2.60 15.50 6.12
C LYS A 254 -2.85 15.86 7.57
N MET A 255 -2.33 17.00 8.01
CA MET A 255 -2.63 17.55 9.33
C MET A 255 -4.14 17.71 9.53
N ALA A 256 -4.86 18.33 8.58
CA ALA A 256 -6.31 18.51 8.69
C ALA A 256 -7.09 17.18 8.82
N ASN A 257 -6.65 16.10 8.16
CA ASN A 257 -7.28 14.78 8.28
C ASN A 257 -6.85 14.01 9.54
N SER A 258 -5.67 14.28 10.09
CA SER A 258 -5.25 13.74 11.39
C SER A 258 -6.04 14.36 12.55
N TYR A 259 -6.53 15.59 12.41
CA TYR A 259 -7.39 16.24 13.40
C TYR A 259 -8.88 15.95 13.15
N SER A 260 -9.54 15.32 14.11
CA SER A 260 -10.98 15.11 14.06
C SER A 260 -11.73 16.43 14.31
N GLY A 261 -12.27 17.07 13.27
CA GLY A 261 -13.12 18.26 13.44
C GLY A 261 -13.02 19.34 12.36
N PHE A 262 -12.07 19.26 11.43
CA PHE A 262 -12.02 20.19 10.31
C PHE A 262 -13.21 19.97 9.36
N GLU A 263 -13.94 21.04 9.02
CA GLU A 263 -14.81 21.03 7.85
C GLU A 263 -13.94 20.71 6.64
N GLN A 264 -14.24 19.58 5.99
CA GLN A 264 -13.50 19.16 4.81
C GLN A 264 -13.88 20.08 3.66
N SER A 265 -13.01 21.04 3.36
CA SER A 265 -13.02 21.67 2.05
C SER A 265 -12.47 20.69 1.01
N SER A 266 -12.85 20.86 -0.25
CA SER A 266 -12.34 20.07 -1.37
C SER A 266 -10.81 20.13 -1.51
N LEU A 267 -10.13 21.12 -0.92
CA LEU A 267 -8.68 21.32 -0.97
C LEU A 267 -7.90 20.56 0.12
N THR A 268 -8.60 20.09 1.16
CA THR A 268 -8.00 19.42 2.33
C THR A 268 -8.29 17.93 2.36
N PHE A 269 -8.83 17.37 1.29
CA PHE A 269 -9.27 15.98 1.23
C PHE A 269 -8.11 15.05 0.88
N ILE A 270 -7.84 14.01 1.66
CA ILE A 270 -6.75 13.04 1.37
C ILE A 270 -7.27 11.62 1.12
N MET A 271 -8.53 11.32 1.45
CA MET A 271 -9.11 10.00 1.19
C MET A 271 -10.64 10.07 1.05
N PRO A 272 -11.25 9.17 0.25
CA PRO A 272 -12.69 8.93 0.22
C PRO A 272 -13.30 8.78 1.60
N SER A 273 -14.46 9.41 1.79
CA SER A 273 -15.24 9.34 3.03
C SER A 273 -15.54 7.89 3.46
N SER A 274 -15.74 6.98 2.51
CA SER A 274 -15.95 5.54 2.75
C SER A 274 -14.79 4.86 3.47
N HIS A 275 -13.55 5.24 3.16
CA HIS A 275 -12.36 4.65 3.79
C HIS A 275 -12.07 5.28 5.16
N ARG A 276 -12.38 6.57 5.33
CA ARG A 276 -12.30 7.22 6.65
C ARG A 276 -13.21 6.53 7.67
N LEU A 277 -14.44 6.20 7.27
CA LEU A 277 -15.40 5.50 8.15
C LEU A 277 -14.88 4.13 8.62
N GLN A 278 -14.13 3.42 7.77
CA GLN A 278 -13.50 2.16 8.17
C GLN A 278 -12.37 2.38 9.18
N ILE A 279 -11.57 3.44 9.02
CA ILE A 279 -10.50 3.80 9.95
C ILE A 279 -11.07 4.20 11.30
N ASP A 280 -12.10 5.05 11.29
CA ASP A 280 -12.79 5.45 12.51
C ASP A 280 -13.43 4.24 13.20
N ALA A 281 -14.08 3.34 12.44
CA ALA A 281 -14.68 2.12 12.99
C ALA A 281 -13.66 1.14 13.60
N GLN A 282 -12.52 0.89 12.93
CA GLN A 282 -11.47 0.02 13.48
C GLN A 282 -10.77 0.65 14.68
N LYS A 283 -10.51 1.96 14.63
CA LYS A 283 -10.01 2.72 15.79
C LYS A 283 -10.97 2.51 16.95
N GLU A 284 -12.26 2.77 16.76
CA GLU A 284 -13.28 2.57 17.79
C GLU A 284 -13.36 1.14 18.33
N LEU A 285 -13.29 0.12 17.48
CA LEU A 285 -13.24 -1.28 17.91
C LEU A 285 -12.00 -1.55 18.79
N SER A 286 -10.84 -1.01 18.42
CA SER A 286 -9.62 -1.13 19.24
C SER A 286 -9.72 -0.39 20.58
N LEU A 287 -10.44 0.74 20.62
CA LEU A 287 -10.72 1.48 21.86
C LEU A 287 -11.62 0.69 22.80
N LEU A 288 -12.66 0.05 22.25
CA LEU A 288 -13.59 -0.79 23.02
C LEU A 288 -12.91 -2.05 23.57
N ALA A 289 -11.90 -2.58 22.87
CA ALA A 289 -11.16 -3.76 23.30
C ALA A 289 -10.22 -3.50 24.49
N ASN A 290 -9.78 -2.25 24.72
CA ASN A 290 -8.92 -1.88 25.86
C ASN A 290 -9.17 -0.44 26.35
N PRO A 291 -10.27 -0.22 27.11
CA PRO A 291 -10.65 1.10 27.59
C PRO A 291 -9.59 1.77 28.48
N ASP A 292 -8.87 1.00 29.31
CA ASP A 292 -7.84 1.55 30.21
C ASP A 292 -6.65 2.14 29.44
N LYS A 293 -6.22 1.48 28.36
CA LYS A 293 -5.20 2.00 27.44
C LYS A 293 -5.70 3.25 26.70
N PHE A 294 -6.98 3.32 26.37
CA PHE A 294 -7.57 4.52 25.78
C PHE A 294 -7.51 5.70 26.75
N TRP A 295 -7.98 5.55 27.99
CA TRP A 295 -8.02 6.64 28.97
C TRP A 295 -6.62 7.18 29.31
N SER A 296 -5.63 6.31 29.39
CA SER A 296 -4.22 6.72 29.58
C SER A 296 -3.65 7.47 28.37
N SER A 297 -4.10 7.18 27.14
CA SER A 297 -3.61 7.86 25.93
C SER A 297 -4.13 9.30 25.75
N ILE A 298 -5.31 9.62 26.29
CA ILE A 298 -5.94 10.95 26.15
C ILE A 298 -5.27 12.00 27.07
N GLN A 299 -4.35 11.59 27.94
CA GLN A 299 -3.58 12.51 28.79
C GLN A 299 -2.66 13.47 28.00
N SER A 300 -2.61 13.37 26.66
CA SER A 300 -1.68 14.08 25.76
C SER A 300 -2.26 15.29 25.00
N TYR A 301 -3.22 16.03 25.57
CA TYR A 301 -3.74 17.32 25.06
C TYR A 301 -4.52 17.31 23.74
N GLN A 302 -4.86 16.15 23.16
CA GLN A 302 -5.60 16.09 21.89
C GLN A 302 -7.01 15.52 22.07
N PRO A 303 -8.08 16.30 21.79
CA PRO A 303 -9.46 15.81 21.81
C PRO A 303 -9.61 14.58 20.91
N GLN A 304 -10.27 13.53 21.40
CA GLN A 304 -10.61 12.36 20.59
C GLN A 304 -12.08 12.41 20.20
N ARG A 305 -12.39 12.42 18.90
CA ARG A 305 -13.75 12.20 18.37
C ARG A 305 -14.07 10.72 18.36
N LEU A 306 -15.30 10.39 18.72
CA LEU A 306 -15.87 9.06 18.85
C LEU A 306 -17.26 9.08 18.20
N SER A 307 -17.66 7.97 17.59
CA SER A 307 -19.07 7.75 17.28
C SER A 307 -19.87 7.76 18.58
N LEU A 308 -21.15 8.14 18.47
CA LEU A 308 -22.05 8.13 19.60
C LEU A 308 -22.10 6.75 20.29
N LYS A 309 -22.11 5.66 19.51
CA LYS A 309 -22.13 4.30 20.04
C LYS A 309 -20.88 4.02 20.89
N THR A 310 -19.71 4.36 20.38
CA THR A 310 -18.45 4.14 21.09
C THR A 310 -18.33 5.04 22.32
N ALA A 311 -18.82 6.29 22.25
CA ALA A 311 -18.90 7.17 23.40
C ALA A 311 -19.84 6.63 24.50
N GLN A 312 -21.00 6.08 24.12
CA GLN A 312 -21.96 5.46 25.05
C GLN A 312 -21.41 4.20 25.73
N GLU A 313 -20.53 3.46 25.07
CA GLU A 313 -19.85 2.30 25.67
C GLU A 313 -18.69 2.74 26.58
N LEU A 314 -17.83 3.64 26.10
CA LEU A 314 -16.67 4.10 26.85
C LEU A 314 -17.06 4.86 28.12
N ILE A 315 -18.16 5.61 28.12
CA ILE A 315 -18.56 6.39 29.28
C ILE A 315 -18.86 5.55 30.53
N LYS A 316 -19.20 4.28 30.36
CA LYS A 316 -19.40 3.33 31.46
C LYS A 316 -18.11 3.10 32.27
N THR A 317 -16.96 3.37 31.66
CA THR A 317 -15.61 3.18 32.23
C THR A 317 -14.84 4.49 32.39
N ALA A 318 -15.44 5.62 32.00
CA ALA A 318 -14.73 6.89 31.94
C ALA A 318 -14.40 7.44 33.35
N PRO A 319 -13.14 7.86 33.60
CA PRO A 319 -12.83 8.56 34.83
C PRO A 319 -13.62 9.87 34.94
N ALA A 320 -14.01 10.24 36.16
CA ALA A 320 -14.81 11.45 36.40
C ALA A 320 -14.11 12.75 35.99
N SER A 321 -12.78 12.71 35.80
CA SER A 321 -11.94 13.81 35.33
C SER A 321 -11.99 14.04 33.81
N PHE A 322 -12.83 13.33 33.05
CA PHE A 322 -12.98 13.59 31.61
C PHE A 322 -14.19 14.47 31.31
N LYS A 323 -14.03 15.41 30.38
CA LYS A 323 -15.11 16.25 29.83
C LYS A 323 -15.49 15.74 28.45
N TRP A 324 -16.80 15.74 28.20
CA TRP A 324 -17.39 15.33 26.94
C TRP A 324 -17.94 16.55 26.21
N TRP A 325 -17.85 16.55 24.90
CA TRP A 325 -18.45 17.57 24.04
C TRP A 325 -19.13 16.91 22.84
N GLY A 326 -20.18 17.55 22.33
CA GLY A 326 -20.93 17.09 21.18
C GLY A 326 -20.86 18.11 20.06
N LEU A 327 -20.74 17.62 18.83
CA LEU A 327 -20.82 18.38 17.60
C LEU A 327 -22.00 17.87 16.78
N GLU A 328 -22.96 18.75 16.46
CA GLU A 328 -24.11 18.38 15.63
C GLU A 328 -23.66 18.29 14.16
N LYS A 329 -23.81 17.13 13.51
CA LYS A 329 -23.28 16.85 12.15
C LYS A 329 -23.73 17.84 11.08
N ASN A 330 -24.95 18.37 11.21
CA ASN A 330 -25.53 19.31 10.25
C ASN A 330 -25.29 20.78 10.62
N TYR A 331 -24.71 21.05 11.79
CA TYR A 331 -24.49 22.39 12.31
C TYR A 331 -23.15 22.45 13.06
N PRO A 332 -22.01 22.43 12.36
CA PRO A 332 -20.68 22.32 12.97
C PRO A 332 -20.31 23.49 13.89
N ASN A 333 -21.04 24.60 13.84
CA ASN A 333 -20.88 25.71 14.78
C ASN A 333 -21.58 25.49 16.13
N ARG A 334 -22.28 24.37 16.32
CA ARG A 334 -22.97 24.01 17.56
C ARG A 334 -22.16 22.97 18.34
N ILE A 335 -21.21 23.46 19.13
CA ILE A 335 -20.48 22.67 20.11
C ILE A 335 -21.21 22.77 21.45
N LYS A 336 -21.55 21.62 22.04
CA LYS A 336 -22.21 21.56 23.35
C LYS A 336 -21.35 20.75 24.33
N ALA A 337 -21.08 21.29 25.51
CA ALA A 337 -20.54 20.48 26.60
C ALA A 337 -21.59 19.45 27.04
N LEU A 338 -21.20 18.18 27.12
CA LEU A 338 -22.08 17.07 27.44
C LEU A 338 -21.77 16.54 28.83
N LYS A 339 -22.82 16.31 29.62
CA LYS A 339 -22.75 15.48 30.81
C LYS A 339 -22.84 14.01 30.40
N PRO A 340 -22.35 13.08 31.22
CA PRO A 340 -22.47 11.66 30.92
C PRO A 340 -23.88 11.18 30.61
N GLN A 341 -24.88 11.72 31.29
CA GLN A 341 -26.28 11.37 31.06
C GLN A 341 -26.80 11.84 29.70
N ASP A 342 -26.22 12.92 29.14
CA ASP A 342 -26.62 13.45 27.85
C ASP A 342 -26.30 12.44 26.73
N LEU A 343 -25.17 11.72 26.82
CA LEU A 343 -24.75 10.72 25.82
C LEU A 343 -25.78 9.63 25.58
N MET A 344 -26.54 9.23 26.60
CA MET A 344 -27.54 8.17 26.49
C MET A 344 -28.80 8.62 25.75
N THR A 345 -28.96 9.93 25.54
CA THR A 345 -30.16 10.54 24.94
C THR A 345 -29.87 11.27 23.64
N LEU A 346 -28.60 11.41 23.26
CA LEU A 346 -28.20 12.02 21.99
C LEU A 346 -28.71 11.20 20.81
N SER A 347 -29.10 11.89 19.75
CA SER A 347 -29.44 11.24 18.49
C SER A 347 -28.16 10.90 17.71
N PRO A 348 -28.20 9.93 16.77
CA PRO A 348 -27.07 9.61 15.89
C PRO A 348 -26.54 10.76 15.02
N ALA A 349 -27.25 11.91 15.01
CA ALA A 349 -26.84 13.13 14.32
C ALA A 349 -25.71 13.90 15.03
N TRP A 350 -25.22 13.40 16.16
CA TRP A 350 -24.13 14.01 16.92
C TRP A 350 -22.85 13.18 16.78
N ASP A 351 -21.72 13.86 16.63
CA ASP A 351 -20.41 13.31 16.93
C ASP A 351 -19.99 13.74 18.32
N VAL A 352 -19.30 12.85 19.04
CA VAL A 352 -18.95 13.07 20.45
C VAL A 352 -17.44 13.15 20.55
N GLY A 353 -16.91 14.12 21.27
CA GLY A 353 -15.51 14.15 21.63
C GLY A 353 -15.29 14.12 23.14
N VAL A 354 -14.07 13.71 23.53
CA VAL A 354 -13.66 13.60 24.93
C VAL A 354 -12.27 14.19 25.15
N LEU A 355 -12.06 14.85 26.29
CA LEU A 355 -10.82 15.52 26.71
C LEU A 355 -10.60 15.34 28.22
N ALA A 356 -9.35 15.21 28.67
CA ALA A 356 -9.00 15.22 30.10
C ALA A 356 -9.12 16.63 30.71
N THR A 357 -9.66 16.78 31.92
CA THR A 357 -9.80 18.09 32.58
C THR A 357 -8.49 18.81 32.84
N ASP A 358 -7.43 18.05 33.05
CA ASP A 358 -6.13 18.60 33.50
C ASP A 358 -5.32 19.18 32.32
N SER A 359 -5.95 19.29 31.15
CA SER A 359 -5.37 19.77 29.89
C SER A 359 -5.95 21.11 29.40
N LEU A 360 -6.82 21.76 30.18
CA LEU A 360 -7.39 23.09 29.93
C LEU A 360 -6.78 24.18 30.81
#